data_AF-A0A817C1L1-F1
#
_entry.id   AF-A0A817C1L1-F1
#
_cell.length_a   1.000
_cell.length_b   1.000
_cell.length_c   1.000
_cell.angle_alpha   90.00
_cell.angle_beta   90.00
_cell.angle_gamma   90.00
#
_symmetry.space_group_name_H-M   'P 1'
#
loop_
_entity.id
_entity.type
_entity.pdbx_description
1 polymer ?
#
loop_
_entity_poly.entity_id
_entity_poly.type
_entity_poly.pdbx_seq_one_letter_code
_entity_poly.pdbx_strand_id
1 'polypeptide(L)'
;MASSYYCCSCDSSLITDWYRFIAPAGTQLATTPVSTSYCGTNYGGWFNGSLPTTVGAVTSGTVCVNYGGNLCYSTYSLSSILVTNCGDFYVFYLRAMTSCNFRYCTA
;
A
#
# COMPACT_ATOMS: atom_id res chain seq x y z
N MET A 1 27.52 0.19 -20.49
CA MET A 1 27.30 1.42 -19.71
C MET A 1 25.83 1.80 -19.83
N ALA A 2 25.01 1.47 -18.83
CA ALA A 2 23.61 1.89 -18.76
C ALA A 2 23.53 3.04 -17.75
N SER A 3 23.50 4.26 -18.25
CA SER A 3 23.34 5.48 -17.45
C SER A 3 21.86 5.86 -17.45
N SER A 4 21.25 5.94 -16.27
CA SER A 4 20.36 7.02 -15.77
C SER A 4 19.19 6.55 -14.88
N TYR A 5 19.31 6.83 -13.58
CA TYR A 5 18.27 7.38 -12.68
C TYR A 5 16.91 6.70 -12.42
N TYR A 6 16.55 5.54 -12.97
CA TYR A 6 15.30 4.86 -12.58
C TYR A 6 15.48 4.04 -11.30
N CYS A 7 15.53 4.69 -10.12
CA CYS A 7 15.24 3.95 -8.90
C CYS A 7 13.75 3.80 -8.75
N CYS A 8 13.40 2.57 -8.35
CA CYS A 8 12.22 2.22 -7.61
C CYS A 8 11.00 2.06 -8.52
N SER A 9 10.37 0.89 -8.47
CA SER A 9 9.06 0.70 -9.05
C SER A 9 8.06 1.67 -8.39
N CYS A 10 6.97 2.01 -9.07
CA CYS A 10 5.98 2.94 -8.55
C CYS A 10 4.54 2.54 -8.85
N ASP A 11 3.63 3.00 -7.99
CA ASP A 11 2.19 2.79 -8.13
C ASP A 11 1.44 4.11 -8.41
N SER A 12 2.14 5.13 -8.95
CA SER A 12 1.55 6.43 -9.29
C SER A 12 0.69 6.40 -10.56
N SER A 13 0.76 5.32 -11.33
CA SER A 13 -0.09 5.05 -12.49
C SER A 13 -1.13 3.95 -12.22
N LEU A 14 -1.31 3.55 -10.95
CA LEU A 14 -2.30 2.55 -10.57
C LEU A 14 -3.71 3.04 -10.91
N ILE A 15 -4.48 2.23 -11.64
CA ILE A 15 -5.89 2.50 -11.90
C ILE A 15 -6.66 2.30 -10.60
N THR A 16 -7.74 3.06 -10.39
CA THR A 16 -8.56 2.88 -9.19
C THR A 16 -9.46 1.66 -9.37
N ASP A 17 -9.22 0.60 -8.61
CA ASP A 17 -9.99 -0.65 -8.67
C ASP A 17 -9.73 -1.53 -7.44
N TRP A 18 -10.35 -2.71 -7.39
CA TRP A 18 -10.11 -3.76 -6.41
C TRP A 18 -8.89 -4.62 -6.79
N TYR A 19 -7.94 -4.70 -5.87
CA TYR A 19 -6.70 -5.44 -6.04
C TYR A 19 -6.57 -6.55 -5.00
N ARG A 20 -6.10 -7.71 -5.47
CA ARG A 20 -5.64 -8.83 -4.63
C ARG A 20 -4.12 -8.92 -4.73
N PHE A 21 -3.46 -9.15 -3.59
CA PHE A 21 -2.03 -9.43 -3.56
C PHE A 21 -1.77 -10.93 -3.53
N ILE A 22 -0.68 -11.35 -4.18
CA ILE A 22 -0.28 -12.75 -4.30
C ILE A 22 1.21 -12.89 -4.00
N ALA A 23 1.59 -14.05 -3.45
CA ALA A 23 2.97 -14.44 -3.15
C ALA A 23 3.92 -14.20 -4.35
N PRO A 24 5.23 -13.96 -4.12
CA PRO A 24 5.98 -14.23 -2.89
C PRO A 24 6.18 -13.04 -1.95
N ALA A 25 5.91 -11.80 -2.38
CA ALA A 25 6.24 -10.60 -1.60
C ALA A 25 5.22 -10.26 -0.48
N GLY A 26 4.17 -11.06 -0.36
CA GLY A 26 3.07 -10.87 0.58
C GLY A 26 1.73 -11.21 -0.06
N THR A 27 0.70 -11.43 0.76
CA THR A 27 -0.66 -11.76 0.29
C THR A 27 -1.68 -10.69 0.63
N GLN A 28 -1.26 -9.63 1.32
CA GLN A 28 -2.06 -8.45 1.64
C GLN A 28 -1.17 -7.22 1.82
N LEU A 29 -1.76 -6.04 2.03
CA LEU A 29 -0.98 -4.89 2.48
C LEU A 29 -0.37 -5.16 3.86
N ALA A 30 0.85 -4.67 4.07
CA ALA A 30 1.40 -4.57 5.41
C ALA A 30 0.43 -3.80 6.31
N THR A 31 0.21 -4.27 7.53
CA THR A 31 -0.69 -3.64 8.52
C THR A 31 0.08 -2.93 9.63
N THR A 32 1.40 -2.96 9.58
CA THR A 32 2.31 -2.30 10.53
C THR A 32 3.16 -1.26 9.80
N PRO A 33 3.68 -0.24 10.52
CA PRO A 33 4.56 0.76 9.93
C PRO A 33 5.73 0.14 9.16
N VAL A 34 5.96 0.68 7.97
CA VAL A 34 7.04 0.27 7.07
C VAL A 34 8.16 1.30 7.11
N SER A 35 9.42 0.83 7.15
CA SER A 35 10.60 1.70 7.07
C SER A 35 10.78 2.28 5.67
N THR A 36 11.41 3.45 5.58
CA THR A 36 11.85 4.01 4.29
C THR A 36 12.79 3.05 3.56
N SER A 37 12.80 3.12 2.22
CA SER A 37 13.63 2.27 1.35
C SER A 37 13.36 0.75 1.47
N TYR A 38 12.17 0.38 1.92
CA TYR A 38 11.67 -0.99 1.96
C TYR A 38 10.61 -1.23 0.87
N CYS A 39 10.25 -2.49 0.59
CA CYS A 39 9.26 -2.84 -0.43
C CYS A 39 9.60 -2.35 -1.87
N GLY A 40 10.91 -2.18 -2.16
CA GLY A 40 11.39 -1.80 -3.49
C GLY A 40 11.04 -0.36 -3.88
N THR A 41 10.79 0.51 -2.91
CA THR A 41 10.47 1.93 -3.09
C THR A 41 11.09 2.79 -2.00
N ASN A 42 11.17 4.11 -2.21
CA ASN A 42 11.62 5.04 -1.18
C ASN A 42 10.63 5.12 -0.02
N TYR A 43 9.32 5.12 -0.33
CA TYR A 43 8.25 5.31 0.63
C TYR A 43 7.15 4.26 0.47
N GLY A 44 7.25 3.17 1.25
CA GLY A 44 6.26 2.09 1.28
C GLY A 44 5.04 2.45 2.12
N GLY A 45 3.85 2.28 1.54
CA GLY A 45 2.57 2.49 2.19
C GLY A 45 2.04 1.23 2.87
N TRP A 46 1.60 1.34 4.12
CA TRP A 46 0.94 0.25 4.87
C TRP A 46 -0.51 0.61 5.18
N PHE A 47 -1.38 -0.40 5.28
CA PHE A 47 -2.76 -0.20 5.67
C PHE A 47 -2.87 0.02 7.18
N ASN A 48 -3.25 1.23 7.58
CA ASN A 48 -3.61 1.61 8.93
C ASN A 48 -5.13 1.64 9.07
N GLY A 49 -5.67 0.48 9.44
CA GLY A 49 -7.09 0.23 9.65
C GLY A 49 -7.30 -1.20 10.08
N SER A 50 -8.52 -1.52 10.51
CA SER A 50 -8.88 -2.88 10.89
C SER A 50 -9.23 -3.69 9.66
N LEU A 51 -8.62 -4.87 9.49
CA LEU A 51 -9.06 -5.84 8.49
C LEU A 51 -10.41 -6.45 8.91
N PRO A 52 -11.37 -6.63 7.99
CA PRO A 52 -12.66 -7.22 8.30
C PRO A 52 -12.50 -8.70 8.66
N THR A 53 -13.09 -9.13 9.77
CA THR A 53 -13.05 -10.54 10.20
C THR A 53 -14.18 -11.38 9.61
N THR A 54 -15.30 -10.75 9.28
CA THR A 54 -16.45 -11.41 8.66
C THR A 54 -16.31 -11.43 7.15
N VAL A 55 -16.49 -12.60 6.52
CA VAL A 55 -16.48 -12.75 5.06
C VAL A 55 -17.58 -11.87 4.44
N GLY A 56 -17.22 -11.14 3.39
CA GLY A 56 -18.08 -10.19 2.70
C GLY A 56 -18.22 -8.83 3.38
N ALA A 57 -17.70 -8.66 4.60
CA ALA A 57 -17.68 -7.36 5.27
C ALA A 57 -16.61 -6.45 4.65
N VAL A 58 -16.93 -5.15 4.60
CA VAL A 58 -16.06 -4.09 4.11
C VAL A 58 -15.69 -3.18 5.27
N THR A 59 -14.41 -2.88 5.43
CA THR A 59 -13.94 -1.80 6.32
C THR A 59 -13.14 -0.77 5.54
N SER A 60 -12.92 0.40 6.14
CA SER A 60 -12.10 1.46 5.58
C SER A 60 -10.90 1.76 6.47
N GLY A 61 -9.84 2.26 5.86
CA GLY A 61 -8.63 2.69 6.55
C GLY A 61 -7.83 3.68 5.73
N THR A 62 -6.63 3.97 6.22
CA THR A 62 -5.68 4.86 5.58
C THR A 62 -4.46 4.06 5.15
N VAL A 63 -4.03 4.19 3.90
CA VAL A 63 -2.69 3.75 3.54
C VAL A 63 -1.70 4.83 3.94
N CYS A 64 -1.02 4.58 5.06
CA CYS A 64 -0.08 5.48 5.69
C CYS A 64 1.30 5.34 5.07
N VAL A 65 2.05 6.44 5.04
CA VAL A 65 3.45 6.48 4.58
C VAL A 65 4.34 7.06 5.67
N ASN A 66 5.55 6.50 5.81
CA ASN A 66 6.60 7.04 6.66
C ASN A 66 7.44 8.02 5.83
N TYR A 67 7.36 9.31 6.15
CA TYR A 67 8.09 10.35 5.43
C TYR A 67 8.98 11.13 6.40
N GLY A 68 10.30 11.00 6.23
CA GLY A 68 11.28 11.68 7.09
C GLY A 68 11.16 11.31 8.58
N GLY A 69 10.71 10.08 8.89
CA GLY A 69 10.47 9.62 10.26
C GLY A 69 9.08 9.96 10.82
N ASN A 70 8.28 10.75 10.11
CA ASN A 70 6.89 10.99 10.47
C ASN A 70 6.02 9.82 9.99
N LEU A 71 5.57 9.00 10.93
CA LEU A 71 4.68 7.87 10.66
C LEU A 71 3.29 8.38 10.26
N CYS A 72 2.79 7.87 9.14
CA CYS A 72 1.50 8.25 8.58
C CYS A 72 1.42 9.76 8.27
N TYR A 73 2.42 10.26 7.55
CA TYR A 73 2.45 11.65 7.12
C TYR A 73 1.25 11.96 6.21
N SER A 74 0.36 12.82 6.69
CA SER A 74 -0.99 13.03 6.12
C SER A 74 -0.97 13.47 4.66
N THR A 75 0.01 14.28 4.24
CA THR A 75 0.12 14.79 2.87
C THR A 75 0.32 13.70 1.81
N TYR A 76 1.00 12.60 2.15
CA TYR A 76 1.30 11.51 1.22
C TYR A 76 0.55 10.22 1.53
N SER A 77 -0.22 10.19 2.62
CA SER A 77 -1.06 9.06 3.00
C SER A 77 -2.41 9.12 2.28
N LEU A 78 -2.95 7.96 1.91
CA LEU A 78 -4.22 7.86 1.20
C LEU A 78 -5.32 7.40 2.15
N SER A 79 -6.26 8.29 2.47
CA SER A 79 -7.44 7.95 3.27
C SER A 79 -8.51 7.24 2.44
N SER A 80 -9.48 6.64 3.14
CA SER A 80 -10.68 6.00 2.56
C SER A 80 -10.38 4.83 1.63
N ILE A 81 -9.30 4.09 1.91
CA ILE A 81 -9.00 2.83 1.24
C ILE A 81 -9.93 1.76 1.83
N LEU A 82 -10.64 1.04 0.96
CA LEU A 82 -11.56 -0.01 1.37
C LEU A 82 -10.87 -1.37 1.32
N VAL A 83 -11.27 -2.27 2.20
CA VAL A 83 -10.82 -3.66 2.19
C VAL A 83 -12.02 -4.58 2.46
N THR A 84 -12.07 -5.69 1.73
CA THR A 84 -13.09 -6.73 1.88
C THR A 84 -12.44 -8.07 2.17
N ASN A 85 -13.02 -8.84 3.10
CA ASN A 85 -12.61 -10.21 3.38
C ASN A 85 -13.34 -11.16 2.44
N CYS A 86 -12.62 -11.89 1.60
CA CYS A 86 -13.18 -12.87 0.67
C CYS A 86 -13.14 -14.32 1.18
N GLY A 87 -12.84 -14.53 2.47
CA GLY A 87 -12.63 -15.84 3.08
C GLY A 87 -11.14 -16.17 3.16
N ASP A 88 -10.54 -16.48 2.01
CA ASP A 88 -9.15 -16.96 1.94
C ASP A 88 -8.13 -15.84 1.67
N PHE A 89 -8.60 -14.65 1.29
CA PHE A 89 -7.78 -13.50 0.95
C PHE A 89 -8.54 -12.19 1.16
N TYR A 90 -7.77 -11.10 1.18
CA TYR A 90 -8.32 -9.74 1.17
C TYR A 90 -8.19 -9.12 -0.22
N VAL A 91 -9.19 -8.30 -0.56
CA VAL A 91 -9.11 -7.38 -1.70
C VAL A 91 -9.21 -5.96 -1.21
N PHE A 92 -8.38 -5.08 -1.77
CA PHE A 92 -8.30 -3.68 -1.40
C PHE A 92 -8.74 -2.80 -2.57
N TYR A 93 -9.59 -1.81 -2.32
CA TYR A 93 -9.94 -0.81 -3.30
C TYR A 93 -8.88 0.30 -3.28
N LEU A 94 -7.92 0.22 -4.20
CA LEU A 94 -6.71 1.05 -4.23
C LEU A 94 -6.83 2.11 -5.32
N ARG A 95 -5.98 3.14 -5.24
CA ARG A 95 -5.87 4.22 -6.22
C ARG A 95 -4.41 4.62 -6.41
N ALA A 96 -4.13 5.45 -7.42
CA ALA A 96 -2.78 5.94 -7.65
C ALA A 96 -2.13 6.58 -6.41
N MET A 97 -0.86 6.23 -6.17
CA MET A 97 -0.01 6.92 -5.20
C MET A 97 0.39 8.32 -5.71
N THR A 98 0.80 9.20 -4.79
CA THR A 98 1.09 10.61 -5.07
C THR A 98 2.25 10.86 -6.04
N SER A 99 3.29 10.02 -6.05
CA SER A 99 4.39 10.13 -7.03
C SER A 99 5.19 8.81 -7.14
N CYS A 100 6.15 8.72 -8.07
CA CYS A 100 6.90 7.48 -8.28
C CYS A 100 7.85 7.07 -7.13
N ASN A 101 7.99 7.90 -6.10
CA ASN A 101 8.74 7.51 -4.91
C ASN A 101 7.91 6.68 -3.92
N PHE A 102 6.63 6.41 -4.24
CA PHE A 102 5.66 5.78 -3.34
C PHE A 102 5.07 4.51 -3.96
N ARG A 103 4.89 3.49 -3.13
CA ARG A 103 4.21 2.23 -3.49
C ARG A 103 3.44 1.65 -2.33
N TYR A 104 2.46 0.82 -2.62
CA TYR A 104 1.88 -0.10 -1.66
C TYR A 104 2.89 -1.16 -1.24
N CYS A 105 3.02 -1.40 0.05
CA CYS A 105 3.91 -2.42 0.61
C CYS A 105 3.09 -3.62 1.07
N THR A 106 3.48 -4.81 0.63
CA THR A 106 2.80 -6.07 0.96
C THR A 106 3.54 -6.84 2.05
N ALA A 107 2.80 -7.67 2.77
CA ALA A 107 3.30 -8.62 3.76
C ALA A 107 2.55 -9.96 3.68
#